data_AF-A0AAQ5Z5T1-F1
#
_entry.id   AF-A0AAQ5Z5T1-F1
#
_cell.length_a   1.000
_cell.length_b   1.000
_cell.length_c   1.000
_cell.angle_alpha   90.00
_cell.angle_beta   90.00
_cell.angle_gamma   90.00
#
_symmetry.space_group_name_H-M   'P 1'
#
loop_
_entity.id
_entity.type
_entity.pdbx_description
1 polymer ?
#
loop_
_entity_poly.entity_id
_entity_poly.type
_entity_poly.pdbx_seq_one_letter_code
_entity_poly.pdbx_strand_id
1 'polypeptide(L)'
;MKNVSIPDDPFDKPPCRGCSSYLTEPYIKCAECGPSPFLLCLQCFTRGFEYKKHESDHKYEIMTSDFPVLEPGWTAQEEMALLEAVMDCGFGNWLDVAYQMRTKTKEECESHYMKNFINNPLFSSTLLSLRKTKDSRFAEGAIPFKPTDDPPRPTFDSVLSRDMAGYMPARADFMEEFDNYAEWDLKDIDFVDDDSDILRALKLSVVDIYHSRLKERQRRKKIIRDHGLINLRKFQMLERCYPKEVQELYDVMRRFARVVGPIEHDKFIESHALDSQYVSVHIKVN
;
A
#
# COMPACT_ATOMS: atom_id res chain seq x y z
N MET A 1 -16.71 51.79 22.78
CA MET A 1 -15.56 50.86 22.75
C MET A 1 -15.86 49.81 21.70
N LYS A 2 -15.29 49.97 20.50
CA LYS A 2 -15.43 48.98 19.42
C LYS A 2 -14.34 47.94 19.65
N ASN A 3 -14.74 46.69 19.85
CA ASN A 3 -13.82 45.56 19.91
C ASN A 3 -13.09 45.48 18.58
N VAL A 4 -11.81 45.83 18.60
CA VAL A 4 -10.89 45.64 17.47
C VAL A 4 -10.58 44.14 17.45
N SER A 5 -11.13 43.45 16.45
CA SER A 5 -10.71 42.10 16.09
C SER A 5 -9.23 42.13 15.73
N ILE A 6 -8.44 41.40 16.51
CA ILE A 6 -7.03 41.11 16.25
C ILE A 6 -6.96 40.48 14.85
N PRO A 7 -6.08 40.95 13.95
CA PRO A 7 -5.93 40.32 12.64
C PRO A 7 -5.45 38.88 12.83
N ASP A 8 -6.09 37.94 12.15
CA ASP A 8 -5.77 36.51 12.15
C ASP A 8 -4.25 36.32 12.00
N ASP A 9 -3.64 35.57 12.93
CA ASP A 9 -2.25 35.18 12.85
C ASP A 9 -2.05 34.38 11.54
N PRO A 10 -1.13 34.77 10.64
CA PRO A 10 -0.86 34.03 9.40
C PRO A 10 -0.44 32.56 9.63
N PHE A 11 -0.17 32.15 10.87
CA PHE A 11 0.13 30.78 11.26
C PHE A 11 -1.07 29.98 11.80
N ASP A 12 -2.24 30.59 11.99
CA ASP A 12 -3.43 29.89 12.50
C ASP A 12 -4.03 28.97 11.43
N LYS A 13 -3.68 27.67 11.52
CA LYS A 13 -4.20 26.61 10.65
C LYS A 13 -5.72 26.51 10.81
N PRO A 14 -6.51 26.49 9.72
CA PRO A 14 -7.95 26.38 9.83
C PRO A 14 -8.34 25.01 10.42
N PRO A 15 -9.45 24.93 11.20
CA PRO A 15 -9.88 23.68 11.82
C PRO A 15 -10.33 22.64 10.78
N CYS A 16 -10.40 21.38 11.20
CA CYS A 16 -10.87 20.27 10.37
C CYS A 16 -12.23 20.57 9.74
N ARG A 17 -12.36 20.42 8.42
CA ARG A 17 -13.64 20.66 7.73
C ARG A 17 -14.75 19.67 8.10
N GLY A 18 -14.40 18.48 8.59
CA GLY A 18 -15.35 17.44 8.96
C GLY A 18 -15.92 17.60 10.37
N CYS A 19 -15.06 17.81 11.37
CA CYS A 19 -15.46 17.85 12.79
C CYS A 19 -15.26 19.21 13.46
N SER A 20 -14.74 20.21 12.75
CA SER A 20 -14.40 21.56 13.28
C SER A 20 -13.42 21.56 14.46
N SER A 21 -12.72 20.45 14.71
CA SER A 21 -11.67 20.39 15.73
C SER A 21 -10.38 21.04 15.23
N TYR A 22 -9.53 21.50 16.15
CA TYR A 22 -8.16 21.90 15.84
C TYR A 22 -7.38 20.72 15.23
N LEU A 23 -6.50 21.04 14.28
CA LEU A 23 -5.67 20.06 13.59
C LEU A 23 -4.33 19.94 14.31
N THR A 24 -4.08 18.76 14.85
CA THR A 24 -2.75 18.32 15.26
C THR A 24 -2.11 17.55 14.12
N GLU A 25 -0.81 17.78 13.89
CA GLU A 25 -0.04 16.95 12.96
C GLU A 25 0.04 15.51 13.47
N PRO A 26 -0.01 14.49 12.58
CA PRO A 26 -0.21 14.61 11.14
C PRO A 26 -1.68 14.82 10.74
N TYR A 27 -1.93 15.65 9.73
CA TYR A 27 -3.26 15.89 9.16
C TYR A 27 -3.25 15.83 7.63
N ILE A 28 -4.44 15.72 7.03
CA ILE A 28 -4.59 15.55 5.59
C ILE A 28 -4.98 16.87 4.93
N LYS A 29 -4.30 17.20 3.84
CA LYS A 29 -4.66 18.30 2.94
C LYS A 29 -5.09 17.72 1.60
N CYS A 30 -6.30 18.04 1.15
CA CYS A 30 -6.72 17.65 -0.20
C CYS A 30 -5.93 18.45 -1.25
N ALA A 31 -5.41 17.77 -2.27
CA ALA A 31 -4.64 18.38 -3.37
C ALA A 31 -5.54 18.92 -4.50
N GLU A 32 -6.81 18.51 -4.54
CA GLU A 32 -7.73 18.84 -5.64
C GLU A 32 -8.75 19.93 -5.26
N CYS A 33 -9.09 20.02 -3.97
CA CYS A 33 -10.05 21.02 -3.51
C CYS A 33 -9.40 22.42 -3.43
N GLY A 34 -9.93 23.34 -4.23
CA GLY A 34 -9.60 24.77 -4.19
C GLY A 34 -10.85 25.65 -4.29
N PRO A 35 -10.77 26.95 -3.98
CA PRO A 35 -9.57 27.78 -3.78
C PRO A 35 -9.04 27.84 -2.33
N SER A 36 -9.84 27.46 -1.32
CA SER A 36 -9.39 27.43 0.07
C SER A 36 -8.83 26.04 0.44
N PRO A 37 -7.77 25.94 1.26
CA PRO A 37 -7.24 24.66 1.68
C PRO A 37 -8.32 23.83 2.38
N PHE A 38 -8.47 22.59 1.92
CA PHE A 38 -9.40 21.64 2.51
C PHE A 38 -8.60 20.68 3.40
N LEU A 39 -8.68 20.92 4.71
CA LEU A 39 -7.92 20.18 5.71
C LEU A 39 -8.83 19.26 6.51
N LEU A 40 -8.37 18.03 6.73
CA LEU A 40 -9.07 17.01 7.48
C LEU A 40 -8.17 16.40 8.56
N CYS A 41 -8.75 16.14 9.73
CA CYS A 41 -8.10 15.27 10.71
C CYS A 41 -8.13 13.82 10.21
N LEU A 42 -7.23 12.99 10.72
CA LEU A 42 -7.12 11.58 10.34
C LEU A 42 -8.45 10.83 10.50
N GLN A 43 -9.20 11.12 11.57
CA GLN A 43 -10.48 10.45 11.83
C GLN A 43 -11.57 10.79 10.80
N CYS A 44 -11.61 12.02 10.30
CA CYS A 44 -12.56 12.39 9.25
C CYS A 44 -12.15 11.80 7.90
N PHE A 45 -10.84 11.76 7.64
CA PHE A 45 -10.30 11.16 6.43
C PHE A 45 -10.59 9.64 6.35
N THR A 46 -10.32 8.88 7.43
CA THR A 46 -10.54 7.43 7.44
C THR A 46 -12.01 7.02 7.39
N ARG A 47 -12.93 7.92 7.76
CA ARG A 47 -14.37 7.73 7.61
C ARG A 47 -14.89 8.03 6.20
N GLY A 48 -14.04 8.49 5.29
CA GLY A 48 -14.43 8.91 3.95
C GLY A 48 -15.34 10.14 3.98
N PHE A 49 -14.97 11.16 4.76
CA PHE A 49 -15.77 12.38 4.87
C PHE A 49 -15.82 13.13 3.52
N GLU A 50 -17.01 13.26 2.96
CA GLU A 50 -17.26 13.98 1.71
C GLU A 50 -18.10 15.23 1.97
N TYR A 51 -17.75 16.34 1.29
CA TYR A 51 -18.48 17.59 1.47
C TYR A 51 -18.39 18.50 0.25
N LYS A 52 -19.56 18.83 -0.30
CA LYS A 52 -19.74 19.70 -1.47
C LYS A 52 -18.96 19.19 -2.69
N LYS A 53 -17.75 19.72 -2.89
CA LYS A 53 -16.86 19.41 -4.03
C LYS A 53 -15.70 18.50 -3.62
N HIS A 54 -15.62 18.10 -2.36
CA HIS A 54 -14.61 17.17 -1.88
C HIS A 54 -15.17 15.76 -1.89
N GLU A 55 -14.50 14.87 -2.64
CA GLU A 55 -14.75 13.43 -2.67
C GLU A 55 -13.61 12.70 -1.95
N SER A 56 -13.92 11.53 -1.39
CA SER A 56 -13.00 10.76 -0.56
C SER A 56 -11.84 10.12 -1.33
N ASP A 57 -11.93 10.10 -2.66
CA ASP A 57 -10.94 9.56 -3.59
C ASP A 57 -9.99 10.63 -4.18
N HIS A 58 -10.20 11.90 -3.84
CA HIS A 58 -9.31 12.99 -4.26
C HIS A 58 -7.87 12.74 -3.80
N LYS A 59 -6.91 13.13 -4.64
CA LYS A 59 -5.49 13.14 -4.27
C LYS A 59 -5.28 14.01 -3.03
N TYR A 60 -4.39 13.58 -2.16
CA TYR A 60 -4.13 14.22 -0.88
C TYR A 60 -2.64 14.25 -0.53
N GLU A 61 -2.28 15.21 0.31
CA GLU A 61 -0.96 15.40 0.89
C GLU A 61 -1.06 15.18 2.41
N ILE A 62 -0.12 14.42 2.96
CA ILE A 62 0.01 14.23 4.41
C ILE A 62 0.92 15.33 4.94
N MET A 63 0.39 16.18 5.80
CA MET A 63 1.13 17.26 6.44
C MET A 63 1.71 16.74 7.77
N THR A 64 3.03 16.64 7.85
CA THR A 64 3.78 16.24 9.05
C THR A 64 5.15 16.93 9.04
N SER A 65 5.65 17.25 10.22
CA SER A 65 6.99 17.83 10.45
C SER A 65 7.96 16.84 11.12
N ASP A 66 7.56 15.57 11.26
CA ASP A 66 8.32 14.50 11.94
C ASP A 66 9.31 13.79 11.02
N PHE A 67 10.08 14.55 10.22
CA PHE A 67 11.06 13.98 9.31
C PHE A 67 12.39 14.75 9.37
N PRO A 68 13.55 14.09 9.18
CA PRO A 68 14.82 14.77 9.25
C PRO A 68 15.11 15.62 8.00
N VAL A 69 15.60 16.84 8.20
CA VAL A 69 15.90 17.80 7.12
C VAL A 69 17.40 17.90 6.84
N LEU A 70 18.19 18.25 7.86
CA LEU A 70 19.62 18.52 7.71
C LEU A 70 20.48 17.34 8.16
N GLU A 71 20.15 16.77 9.33
CA GLU A 71 20.90 15.68 9.94
C GLU A 71 19.95 14.55 10.42
N PRO A 72 20.30 13.28 10.21
CA PRO A 72 19.56 12.17 10.82
C PRO A 72 19.55 12.31 12.34
N GLY A 73 18.35 12.47 12.90
CA GLY A 73 18.13 12.66 14.34
C GLY A 73 17.60 14.05 14.74
N TRP A 74 17.46 14.97 13.77
CA TRP A 74 16.81 16.27 13.96
C TRP A 74 15.60 16.38 13.04
N THR A 75 14.38 16.48 13.59
CA THR A 75 13.15 16.61 12.78
C THR A 75 12.95 18.03 12.27
N ALA A 76 12.18 18.22 11.19
CA ALA A 76 11.82 19.54 10.68
C ALA A 76 11.18 20.42 11.76
N GLN A 77 10.40 19.82 12.67
CA GLN A 77 9.83 20.51 13.83
C GLN A 77 10.92 20.98 14.81
N GLU A 78 11.91 20.14 15.11
CA GLU A 78 13.05 20.50 15.97
C GLU A 78 13.93 21.58 15.34
N GLU A 79 14.12 21.54 14.01
CA GLU A 79 14.87 22.55 13.27
C GLU A 79 14.19 23.92 13.36
N MET A 80 12.86 23.97 13.18
CA MET A 80 12.08 25.21 13.32
C MET A 80 12.13 25.73 14.76
N ALA A 81 11.90 24.85 15.74
CA ALA A 81 11.92 25.21 17.15
C ALA A 81 13.30 25.73 17.58
N LEU A 82 14.40 25.20 17.03
CA LEU A 82 15.74 25.66 17.33
C LEU A 82 15.94 27.10 16.84
N LEU A 83 15.50 27.39 15.61
CA LEU A 83 15.62 28.73 15.04
C LEU A 83 14.75 29.76 15.78
N GLU A 84 13.52 29.39 16.14
CA GLU A 84 12.63 30.22 16.97
C GLU A 84 13.24 30.47 18.35
N ALA A 85 13.75 29.43 19.03
CA ALA A 85 14.38 29.58 20.33
C ALA A 85 15.66 30.45 20.27
N VAL A 86 16.46 30.33 19.21
CA VAL A 86 17.64 31.20 19.00
C VAL A 86 17.22 32.64 18.72
N MET A 87 16.12 32.85 18.00
CA MET A 87 15.55 34.19 17.74
C MET A 87 15.05 34.84 19.03
N ASP A 88 14.39 34.08 19.91
CA ASP A 88 13.83 34.56 21.17
C ASP A 88 14.88 34.78 22.28
N CYS A 89 15.76 33.80 22.49
CA CYS A 89 16.74 33.78 23.58
C CYS A 89 18.08 34.44 23.21
N GLY A 90 18.31 34.65 21.91
CA GLY A 90 19.54 35.22 21.38
C GLY A 90 20.66 34.20 21.17
N PHE A 91 21.46 34.44 20.13
CA PHE A 91 22.61 33.59 19.78
C PHE A 91 23.65 33.55 20.90
N GLY A 92 24.13 32.33 21.23
CA GLY A 92 25.10 32.08 22.29
C GLY A 92 24.49 31.74 23.65
N ASN A 93 23.19 31.97 23.86
CA ASN A 93 22.49 31.59 25.08
C ASN A 93 21.89 30.17 24.99
N TRP A 94 22.75 29.17 24.80
CA TRP A 94 22.34 27.79 24.53
C TRP A 94 21.62 27.10 25.70
N LEU A 95 21.77 27.62 26.92
CA LEU A 95 21.06 27.12 28.10
C LEU A 95 19.56 27.38 27.98
N ASP A 96 19.17 28.61 27.66
CA ASP A 96 17.77 28.99 27.53
C ASP A 96 17.15 28.44 26.24
N VAL A 97 17.94 28.37 25.16
CA VAL A 97 17.53 27.71 23.90
C VAL A 97 17.18 26.24 24.13
N ALA A 98 18.04 25.48 24.82
CA ALA A 98 17.77 24.09 25.14
C ALA A 98 16.55 23.93 26.07
N TYR A 99 16.34 24.87 26.99
CA TYR A 99 15.17 24.89 27.85
C TYR A 99 13.86 25.08 27.08
N GLN A 100 13.86 25.93 26.05
CA GLN A 100 12.72 26.14 25.16
C GLN A 100 12.49 24.93 24.23
N MET A 101 13.57 24.32 23.74
CA MET A 101 13.53 23.12 22.87
C MET A 101 12.98 21.87 23.57
N ARG A 102 13.34 21.64 24.84
CA ARG A 102 12.97 20.47 25.68
C ARG A 102 13.39 19.08 25.18
N THR A 103 13.72 18.91 23.90
CA THR A 103 14.09 17.61 23.31
C THR A 103 15.59 17.40 23.19
N LYS A 104 16.39 18.46 23.17
CA LYS A 104 17.86 18.44 22.96
C LYS A 104 18.62 19.18 24.05
N THR A 105 19.87 18.81 24.25
CA THR A 105 20.77 19.46 25.22
C THR A 105 21.43 20.72 24.63
N LYS A 106 21.97 21.58 25.50
CA LYS A 106 22.63 22.83 25.08
C LYS A 106 23.83 22.56 24.15
N GLU A 107 24.60 21.50 24.42
CA GLU A 107 25.75 21.12 23.60
C GLU A 107 25.32 20.62 22.22
N GLU A 108 24.22 19.87 22.15
CA GLU A 108 23.64 19.40 20.88
C GLU A 108 23.09 20.57 20.06
N CYS A 109 22.35 21.49 20.68
CA CYS A 109 21.81 22.69 20.02
C CYS A 109 22.93 23.57 19.47
N GLU A 110 23.96 23.84 20.28
CA GLU A 110 25.12 24.64 19.86
C GLU A 110 25.87 23.97 18.70
N SER A 111 26.21 22.69 18.86
CA SER A 111 26.96 21.95 17.85
C SER A 111 26.20 21.88 16.53
N HIS A 112 24.90 21.56 16.58
CA HIS A 112 24.05 21.48 15.42
C HIS A 112 23.92 22.84 14.71
N TYR A 113 23.63 23.91 15.47
CA TYR A 113 23.48 25.25 14.90
C TYR A 113 24.78 25.73 14.23
N MET A 114 25.91 25.60 14.92
CA MET A 114 27.22 25.99 14.40
C MET A 114 27.61 25.18 13.16
N LYS A 115 27.37 23.87 13.17
CA LYS A 115 27.70 22.98 12.05
C LYS A 115 26.86 23.26 10.81
N ASN A 116 25.54 23.39 10.96
CA ASN A 116 24.61 23.40 9.82
C ASN A 116 24.25 24.81 9.33
N PHE A 117 24.26 25.82 10.20
CA PHE A 117 23.84 27.18 9.84
C PHE A 117 25.02 28.17 9.75
N ILE A 118 26.13 27.97 10.48
CA ILE A 118 27.28 28.89 10.49
C ILE A 118 28.46 28.37 9.64
N ASN A 119 28.97 27.18 9.97
CA ASN A 119 30.20 26.62 9.39
C ASN A 119 29.99 26.01 8.01
N ASN A 120 28.75 25.71 7.66
CA ASN A 120 28.38 25.11 6.39
C ASN A 120 27.48 26.06 5.58
N PRO A 121 28.06 27.04 4.87
CA PRO A 121 27.29 28.03 4.10
C PRO A 121 26.68 27.45 2.80
N LEU A 122 26.52 26.13 2.67
CA LEU A 122 25.87 25.47 1.52
C LEU A 122 24.43 25.97 1.25
N PHE A 123 23.86 26.76 2.16
CA PHE A 123 22.61 27.48 1.98
C PHE A 123 22.68 28.65 0.98
N SER A 124 23.87 29.16 0.64
CA SER A 124 24.03 30.35 -0.22
C SER A 124 23.86 30.08 -1.72
N SER A 125 24.10 28.86 -2.22
CA SER A 125 24.06 28.60 -3.68
C SER A 125 23.20 27.42 -4.15
N THR A 126 22.53 26.69 -3.26
CA THR A 126 21.71 25.53 -3.65
C THR A 126 20.55 25.33 -2.67
N LEU A 127 19.60 26.27 -2.66
CA LEU A 127 18.26 26.01 -2.13
C LEU A 127 17.74 24.70 -2.76
N LEU A 128 17.55 23.68 -1.93
CA LEU A 128 17.03 22.36 -2.29
C LEU A 128 17.89 21.48 -3.23
N SER A 129 19.20 21.41 -3.00
CA SER A 129 19.80 20.06 -3.04
C SER A 129 19.48 19.36 -1.72
N LEU A 130 18.18 19.13 -1.47
CA LEU A 130 17.74 18.14 -0.49
C LEU A 130 18.58 16.92 -0.85
N ARG A 131 19.55 16.55 -0.01
CA ARG A 131 20.27 15.30 -0.21
C ARG A 131 19.14 14.32 -0.33
N LYS A 132 18.90 13.80 -1.55
CA LYS A 132 18.06 12.63 -1.76
C LYS A 132 18.80 11.59 -0.97
N THR A 133 18.50 11.50 0.33
CA THR A 133 18.90 10.40 1.18
C THR A 133 18.33 9.22 0.43
N LYS A 134 19.22 8.54 -0.30
CA LYS A 134 18.92 7.30 -1.01
C LYS A 134 18.48 6.19 -0.06
N ASP A 135 18.37 6.48 1.23
CA ASP A 135 18.04 5.55 2.28
C ASP A 135 16.93 6.10 3.19
N SER A 136 15.79 6.48 2.62
CA SER A 136 14.55 6.14 3.34
C SER A 136 14.32 4.67 3.04
N ARG A 137 14.61 3.83 4.04
CA ARG A 137 13.96 2.53 4.19
C ARG A 137 12.47 2.79 4.45
N PHE A 138 11.76 3.34 3.46
CA PHE A 138 10.40 2.89 3.26
C PHE A 138 10.57 1.39 3.12
N ALA A 139 10.12 0.64 4.12
CA ALA A 139 9.73 -0.74 3.92
C ALA A 139 9.05 -0.74 2.56
N GLU A 140 9.65 -1.44 1.58
CA GLU A 140 9.18 -1.48 0.19
C GLU A 140 7.66 -1.44 0.23
N GLY A 141 7.09 -0.27 -0.08
CA GLY A 141 5.67 -0.03 0.12
C GLY A 141 4.95 -1.18 -0.57
N ALA A 142 4.05 -1.84 0.17
CA ALA A 142 3.33 -3.06 -0.22
C ALA A 142 3.39 -3.22 -1.73
N ILE A 143 4.27 -4.13 -2.20
CA ILE A 143 4.66 -4.22 -3.61
C ILE A 143 3.38 -4.16 -4.41
N PRO A 144 3.09 -3.05 -5.12
CA PRO A 144 1.84 -2.96 -5.84
C PRO A 144 1.86 -4.14 -6.79
N PHE A 145 0.93 -5.08 -6.60
CA PHE A 145 0.73 -6.14 -7.56
C PHE A 145 0.33 -5.43 -8.85
N LYS A 146 1.31 -5.16 -9.71
CA LYS A 146 1.06 -4.81 -11.10
C LYS A 146 0.77 -6.16 -11.76
N PRO A 147 -0.46 -6.42 -12.21
CA PRO A 147 -0.71 -7.50 -13.13
C PRO A 147 0.26 -7.25 -14.29
N THR A 148 1.31 -8.06 -14.38
CA THR A 148 2.17 -8.01 -15.56
C THR A 148 1.38 -8.75 -16.61
N ASP A 149 0.88 -8.02 -17.60
CA ASP A 149 -0.06 -8.55 -18.60
C ASP A 149 0.52 -9.70 -19.42
N ASP A 150 1.86 -9.77 -19.55
CA ASP A 150 2.53 -10.89 -20.19
C ASP A 150 3.22 -11.81 -19.16
N PRO A 151 2.75 -13.07 -19.00
CA PRO A 151 3.42 -14.04 -18.16
C PRO A 151 4.85 -14.29 -18.67
N PRO A 152 5.83 -14.46 -17.77
CA PRO A 152 7.21 -14.74 -18.17
C PRO A 152 7.24 -15.95 -19.09
N ARG A 153 8.02 -15.85 -20.18
CA ARG A 153 8.18 -16.90 -21.19
C ARG A 153 9.56 -17.54 -21.03
N PRO A 154 9.73 -18.46 -20.07
CA PRO A 154 11.00 -19.13 -19.87
C PRO A 154 11.33 -20.02 -21.08
N THR A 155 12.61 -20.34 -21.24
CA THR A 155 13.04 -21.33 -22.22
C THR A 155 12.48 -22.71 -21.87
N PHE A 156 12.18 -23.51 -22.90
CA PHE A 156 11.67 -24.87 -22.75
C PHE A 156 12.58 -25.70 -21.84
N ASP A 157 12.00 -26.54 -20.98
CA ASP A 157 12.66 -27.37 -19.97
C ASP A 157 13.54 -26.66 -18.92
N SER A 158 13.52 -25.32 -18.87
CA SER A 158 14.17 -24.60 -17.78
C SER A 158 13.51 -24.88 -16.42
N VAL A 159 14.25 -24.63 -15.34
CA VAL A 159 13.74 -24.74 -13.96
C VAL A 159 12.46 -23.92 -13.78
N LEU A 160 12.44 -22.68 -14.31
CA LEU A 160 11.27 -21.80 -14.28
C LEU A 160 10.08 -22.41 -15.05
N SER A 161 10.31 -23.07 -16.19
CA SER A 161 9.24 -23.74 -16.95
C SER A 161 8.63 -24.91 -16.17
N ARG A 162 9.44 -25.65 -15.42
CA ARG A 162 8.98 -26.78 -14.58
C ARG A 162 8.19 -26.28 -13.37
N ASP A 163 8.63 -25.18 -12.77
CA ASP A 163 7.96 -24.55 -11.62
C ASP A 163 6.57 -23.99 -11.97
N MET A 164 6.30 -23.75 -13.26
CA MET A 164 5.00 -23.27 -13.76
C MET A 164 3.96 -24.39 -13.95
N ALA A 165 4.23 -25.60 -13.45
CA ALA A 165 3.28 -26.73 -13.41
C ALA A 165 2.62 -27.04 -14.76
N GLY A 166 3.40 -26.95 -15.85
CA GLY A 166 2.93 -27.23 -17.20
C GLY A 166 2.12 -26.10 -17.86
N TYR A 167 2.07 -24.91 -17.26
CA TYR A 167 1.53 -23.72 -17.92
C TYR A 167 2.41 -23.31 -19.12
N MET A 168 1.78 -23.07 -20.26
CA MET A 168 2.35 -22.66 -21.53
C MET A 168 2.03 -21.17 -21.78
N PRO A 169 2.98 -20.24 -21.52
CA PRO A 169 2.73 -18.79 -21.61
C PRO A 169 2.27 -18.33 -22.99
N ALA A 170 2.74 -18.99 -24.06
CA ALA A 170 2.40 -18.65 -25.44
C ALA A 170 0.93 -18.85 -25.80
N ARG A 171 0.30 -19.84 -25.17
CA ARG A 171 -1.10 -20.22 -25.40
C ARG A 171 -2.04 -19.76 -24.29
N ALA A 172 -1.48 -19.25 -23.19
CA ALA A 172 -2.18 -19.03 -21.93
C ALA A 172 -2.96 -20.27 -21.44
N ASP A 173 -2.31 -21.43 -21.53
CA ASP A 173 -2.96 -22.74 -21.35
C ASP A 173 -2.07 -23.75 -20.60
N PHE A 174 -2.63 -24.85 -20.11
CA PHE A 174 -1.88 -25.91 -19.43
C PHE A 174 -1.66 -27.11 -20.35
N MET A 175 -0.53 -27.80 -20.19
CA MET A 175 -0.27 -29.06 -20.88
C MET A 175 -1.23 -30.18 -20.44
N GLU A 176 -1.59 -30.19 -19.16
CA GLU A 176 -2.59 -31.09 -18.59
C GLU A 176 -3.68 -30.24 -17.93
N GLU A 177 -4.90 -30.35 -18.45
CA GLU A 177 -6.01 -29.53 -17.96
C GLU A 177 -6.73 -30.18 -16.78
N PHE A 178 -7.53 -29.37 -16.06
CA PHE A 178 -8.51 -29.95 -15.16
C PHE A 178 -9.45 -30.85 -15.97
N ASP A 179 -9.48 -32.12 -15.58
CA ASP A 179 -10.33 -33.11 -16.20
C ASP A 179 -10.00 -33.32 -17.69
N ASN A 180 -8.74 -33.66 -17.94
CA ASN A 180 -8.12 -33.75 -19.26
C ASN A 180 -8.74 -34.80 -20.20
N TYR A 181 -9.54 -35.73 -19.67
CA TYR A 181 -10.18 -36.80 -20.43
C TYR A 181 -11.67 -36.58 -20.65
N ALA A 182 -12.23 -35.41 -20.33
CA ALA A 182 -13.67 -35.16 -20.44
C ALA A 182 -14.22 -35.38 -21.86
N GLU A 183 -13.40 -35.17 -22.88
CA GLU A 183 -13.72 -35.36 -24.28
C GLU A 183 -13.87 -36.85 -24.66
N TRP A 184 -13.32 -37.78 -23.87
CA TRP A 184 -13.44 -39.22 -24.13
C TRP A 184 -14.88 -39.71 -23.98
N ASP A 185 -15.65 -39.10 -23.10
CA ASP A 185 -17.06 -39.46 -22.89
C ASP A 185 -17.94 -39.09 -24.08
N LEU A 186 -17.47 -38.20 -24.96
CA LEU A 186 -18.15 -37.81 -26.19
C LEU A 186 -17.68 -38.60 -27.41
N LYS A 187 -16.59 -39.37 -27.30
CA LYS A 187 -15.92 -40.00 -28.44
C LYS A 187 -16.86 -40.87 -29.27
N ASP A 188 -17.71 -41.63 -28.59
CA ASP A 188 -18.60 -42.62 -29.21
C ASP A 188 -20.06 -42.11 -29.26
N ILE A 189 -20.28 -40.80 -29.10
CA ILE A 189 -21.62 -40.19 -29.22
C ILE A 189 -21.79 -39.63 -30.63
N ASP A 190 -22.74 -40.20 -31.35
CA ASP A 190 -23.24 -39.72 -32.63
C ASP A 190 -24.72 -39.38 -32.53
N PHE A 191 -25.24 -38.57 -33.46
CA PHE A 191 -26.67 -38.29 -33.57
C PHE A 191 -27.17 -38.85 -34.89
N VAL A 192 -28.24 -39.65 -34.83
CA VAL A 192 -28.84 -40.29 -36.01
C VAL A 192 -30.33 -39.89 -36.06
N ASP A 193 -30.85 -39.67 -37.26
CA ASP A 193 -32.23 -39.18 -37.44
C ASP A 193 -33.31 -40.15 -36.91
N ASP A 194 -33.00 -41.45 -36.84
CA ASP A 194 -33.87 -42.51 -36.31
C ASP A 194 -33.76 -42.70 -34.78
N ASP A 195 -32.97 -41.86 -34.08
CA ASP A 195 -32.84 -41.91 -32.62
C ASP A 195 -34.20 -41.69 -31.94
N SER A 196 -34.59 -42.62 -31.06
CA SER A 196 -35.75 -42.40 -30.19
C SER A 196 -35.58 -41.12 -29.36
N ASP A 197 -36.69 -40.43 -29.04
CA ASP A 197 -36.64 -39.19 -28.24
C ASP A 197 -35.92 -39.37 -26.90
N ILE A 198 -36.05 -40.55 -26.28
CA ILE A 198 -35.37 -40.89 -25.02
C ILE A 198 -33.86 -41.00 -25.23
N LEU A 199 -33.41 -41.68 -26.29
CA LEU A 199 -31.99 -41.81 -26.62
C LEU A 199 -31.38 -40.45 -26.95
N ARG A 200 -32.10 -39.62 -27.72
CA ARG A 200 -31.69 -38.25 -28.04
C ARG A 200 -31.59 -37.38 -26.79
N ALA A 201 -32.53 -37.49 -25.85
CA ALA A 201 -32.48 -36.79 -24.57
C ALA A 201 -31.30 -37.26 -23.70
N LEU A 202 -30.98 -38.56 -23.70
CA LEU A 202 -29.81 -39.10 -23.00
C LEU A 202 -28.51 -38.56 -23.60
N LYS A 203 -28.36 -38.58 -24.93
CA LYS A 203 -27.20 -38.02 -25.65
C LYS A 203 -27.01 -36.53 -25.32
N LEU A 204 -28.09 -35.74 -25.35
CA LEU A 204 -28.06 -34.33 -24.94
C LEU A 204 -27.63 -34.15 -23.47
N SER A 205 -28.10 -35.01 -22.57
CA SER A 205 -27.71 -34.96 -21.15
C SER A 205 -26.20 -35.19 -20.97
N VAL A 206 -25.59 -36.07 -21.77
CA VAL A 206 -24.13 -36.28 -21.73
C VAL A 206 -23.38 -35.03 -22.22
N VAL A 207 -23.86 -34.39 -23.28
CA VAL A 207 -23.31 -33.12 -23.78
C VAL A 207 -23.42 -32.02 -22.72
N ASP A 208 -24.54 -31.95 -21.99
CA ASP A 208 -24.72 -30.98 -20.90
C ASP A 208 -23.75 -31.23 -19.74
N ILE A 209 -23.49 -32.49 -19.39
CA ILE A 209 -22.47 -32.87 -18.40
C ILE A 209 -21.08 -32.41 -18.89
N TYR A 210 -20.74 -32.64 -20.15
CA TYR A 210 -19.49 -32.17 -20.74
C TYR A 210 -19.36 -30.64 -20.67
N HIS A 211 -20.40 -29.90 -21.05
CA HIS A 211 -20.41 -28.44 -20.93
C HIS A 211 -20.21 -27.95 -19.50
N SER A 212 -20.78 -28.64 -18.51
CA SER A 212 -20.55 -28.34 -17.10
C SER A 212 -19.08 -28.50 -16.70
N ARG A 213 -18.42 -29.56 -17.17
CA ARG A 213 -16.99 -29.82 -16.94
C ARG A 213 -16.10 -28.76 -17.60
N LEU A 214 -16.42 -28.35 -18.83
CA LEU A 214 -15.73 -27.25 -19.51
C LEU A 214 -15.87 -25.92 -18.76
N LYS A 215 -17.06 -25.61 -18.24
CA LYS A 215 -17.28 -24.40 -17.43
C LYS A 215 -16.44 -24.41 -16.16
N GLU A 216 -16.37 -25.54 -15.46
CA GLU A 216 -15.53 -25.68 -14.26
C GLU A 216 -14.04 -25.58 -14.61
N ARG A 217 -13.60 -26.18 -15.72
CA ARG A 217 -12.22 -26.03 -16.23
C ARG A 217 -11.89 -24.56 -16.47
N GLN A 218 -12.76 -23.82 -17.15
CA GLN A 218 -12.57 -22.39 -17.41
C GLN A 218 -12.60 -21.55 -16.14
N ARG A 219 -13.50 -21.88 -15.20
CA ARG A 219 -13.57 -21.23 -13.88
C ARG A 219 -12.26 -21.39 -13.11
N ARG A 220 -11.67 -22.59 -13.10
CA ARG A 220 -10.37 -22.84 -12.43
C ARG A 220 -9.23 -22.05 -13.07
N LYS A 221 -9.15 -22.03 -14.40
CA LYS A 221 -8.16 -21.20 -15.12
C LYS A 221 -8.28 -19.73 -14.76
N LYS A 222 -9.53 -19.22 -14.70
CA LYS A 222 -9.81 -17.85 -14.28
C LYS A 222 -9.30 -17.58 -12.87
N ILE A 223 -9.59 -18.45 -11.89
CA ILE A 223 -9.10 -18.30 -10.52
C ILE A 223 -7.57 -18.28 -10.47
N ILE A 224 -6.90 -19.23 -11.15
CA ILE A 224 -5.44 -19.30 -11.19
C ILE A 224 -4.83 -18.01 -11.74
N ARG A 225 -5.40 -17.48 -12.83
CA ARG A 225 -4.96 -16.24 -13.46
C ARG A 225 -5.22 -15.03 -12.57
N ASP A 226 -6.45 -14.87 -12.08
CA ASP A 226 -6.89 -13.70 -11.34
C ASP A 226 -6.11 -13.56 -10.00
N HIS A 227 -5.74 -14.69 -9.37
CA HIS A 227 -4.88 -14.73 -8.17
C HIS A 227 -3.38 -14.85 -8.48
N GLY A 228 -2.98 -14.85 -9.76
CA GLY A 228 -1.57 -14.92 -10.16
C GLY A 228 -0.83 -16.22 -9.85
N LEU A 229 -1.52 -17.30 -9.45
CA LEU A 229 -0.96 -18.54 -8.87
C LEU A 229 0.00 -19.35 -9.77
N ILE A 230 0.26 -18.88 -10.98
CA ILE A 230 1.21 -19.46 -11.93
C ILE A 230 2.67 -19.26 -11.48
N ASN A 231 2.97 -18.15 -10.81
CA ASN A 231 4.35 -17.82 -10.39
C ASN A 231 4.60 -18.16 -8.92
N LEU A 232 4.65 -19.46 -8.61
CA LEU A 232 4.83 -19.96 -7.24
C LEU A 232 6.02 -19.33 -6.52
N ARG A 233 7.14 -19.12 -7.23
CA ARG A 233 8.37 -18.58 -6.66
C ARG A 233 8.23 -17.13 -6.22
N LYS A 234 7.48 -16.31 -6.97
CA LYS A 234 7.15 -14.94 -6.56
C LYS A 234 6.33 -14.94 -5.28
N PHE A 235 5.34 -15.82 -5.17
CA PHE A 235 4.54 -15.95 -3.94
C PHE A 235 5.37 -16.40 -2.75
N GLN A 236 6.22 -17.41 -2.91
CA GLN A 236 7.11 -17.88 -1.84
C GLN A 236 8.07 -16.79 -1.34
N MET A 237 8.53 -15.90 -2.23
CA MET A 237 9.37 -14.77 -1.83
C MET A 237 8.57 -13.72 -1.06
N LEU A 238 7.37 -13.38 -1.52
CA LEU A 238 6.47 -12.44 -0.83
C LEU A 238 6.07 -12.97 0.55
N GLU A 239 5.74 -14.26 0.65
CA GLU A 239 5.39 -14.91 1.92
C GLU A 239 6.50 -14.78 2.97
N ARG A 240 7.76 -14.93 2.55
CA ARG A 240 8.92 -14.79 3.45
C ARG A 240 9.10 -13.39 4.03
N CYS A 241 8.48 -12.36 3.44
CA CYS A 241 8.52 -11.01 3.97
C CYS A 241 7.60 -10.84 5.19
N TYR A 242 6.62 -11.72 5.39
CA TYR A 242 5.68 -11.63 6.50
C TYR A 242 6.18 -12.33 7.77
N PRO A 243 5.69 -11.94 8.96
CA PRO A 243 5.85 -12.72 10.19
C PRO A 243 5.29 -14.14 10.06
N LYS A 244 5.77 -15.07 10.89
CA LYS A 244 5.36 -16.50 10.81
C LYS A 244 3.86 -16.68 10.96
N GLU A 245 3.23 -15.94 11.86
CA GLU A 245 1.80 -16.00 12.14
C GLU A 245 0.98 -15.61 10.90
N VAL A 246 1.46 -14.63 10.14
CA VAL A 246 0.83 -14.14 8.92
C VAL A 246 1.10 -15.10 7.75
N GLN A 247 2.27 -15.75 7.70
CA GLN A 247 2.55 -16.80 6.72
C GLN A 247 1.60 -18.00 6.90
N GLU A 248 1.39 -18.45 8.14
CA GLU A 248 0.44 -19.53 8.45
C GLU A 248 -0.99 -19.15 8.06
N LEU A 249 -1.40 -17.90 8.32
CA LEU A 249 -2.69 -17.37 7.88
C LEU A 249 -2.80 -17.38 6.35
N TYR A 250 -1.76 -16.94 5.65
CA TYR A 250 -1.73 -16.93 4.18
C TYR A 250 -1.94 -18.33 3.60
N ASP A 251 -1.25 -19.34 4.14
CA ASP A 251 -1.40 -20.73 3.71
C ASP A 251 -2.81 -21.28 3.94
N VAL A 252 -3.45 -20.90 5.06
CA VAL A 252 -4.85 -21.25 5.33
C VAL A 252 -5.77 -20.54 4.32
N MET A 253 -5.57 -19.25 4.10
CA MET A 253 -6.41 -18.39 3.26
C MET A 253 -6.31 -18.73 1.77
N ARG A 254 -5.18 -19.27 1.31
CA ARG A 254 -5.00 -19.71 -0.08
C ARG A 254 -6.07 -20.70 -0.54
N ARG A 255 -6.61 -21.53 0.37
CA ARG A 255 -7.72 -22.45 0.07
C ARG A 255 -9.03 -21.74 -0.29
N PHE A 256 -9.21 -20.51 0.19
CA PHE A 256 -10.39 -19.68 -0.02
C PHE A 256 -10.31 -18.80 -1.27
N ALA A 257 -9.23 -18.87 -2.05
CA ALA A 257 -9.11 -18.21 -3.37
C ALA A 257 -10.19 -18.66 -4.38
N ARG A 258 -10.95 -19.72 -4.09
CA ARG A 258 -12.10 -20.15 -4.89
C ARG A 258 -13.37 -19.32 -4.68
N VAL A 259 -13.39 -18.50 -3.62
CA VAL A 259 -14.56 -17.79 -3.11
C VAL A 259 -14.27 -16.29 -2.96
N VAL A 260 -13.09 -15.94 -2.46
CA VAL A 260 -12.66 -14.56 -2.22
C VAL A 260 -11.89 -14.05 -3.42
N GLY A 261 -12.16 -12.83 -3.88
CA GLY A 261 -11.44 -12.21 -4.99
C GLY A 261 -10.00 -11.86 -4.63
N PRO A 262 -9.11 -11.67 -5.62
CA PRO A 262 -7.69 -11.44 -5.39
C PRO A 262 -7.42 -10.18 -4.55
N ILE A 263 -8.11 -9.07 -4.85
CA ILE A 263 -7.95 -7.80 -4.13
C ILE A 263 -8.41 -7.91 -2.68
N GLU A 264 -9.54 -8.58 -2.44
CA GLU A 264 -10.09 -8.77 -1.09
C GLU A 264 -9.20 -9.68 -0.26
N HIS A 265 -8.68 -10.73 -0.87
CA HIS A 265 -7.71 -11.64 -0.25
C HIS A 265 -6.45 -10.88 0.16
N ASP A 266 -5.86 -10.10 -0.74
CA ASP A 266 -4.62 -9.37 -0.46
C ASP A 266 -4.83 -8.31 0.63
N LYS A 267 -5.94 -7.55 0.57
CA LYS A 267 -6.31 -6.60 1.63
C LYS A 267 -6.44 -7.26 3.00
N PHE A 268 -7.05 -8.44 3.05
CA PHE A 268 -7.23 -9.17 4.30
C PHE A 268 -5.90 -9.60 4.92
N ILE A 269 -4.98 -10.12 4.10
CA ILE A 269 -3.63 -10.51 4.53
C ILE A 269 -2.84 -9.29 5.00
N GLU A 270 -2.81 -8.21 4.21
CA GLU A 270 -2.07 -6.99 4.55
C GLU A 270 -2.57 -6.35 5.85
N SER A 271 -3.89 -6.35 6.08
CA SER A 271 -4.46 -5.87 7.34
C SER A 271 -3.90 -6.62 8.54
N HIS A 272 -3.84 -7.96 8.47
CA HIS A 272 -3.29 -8.78 9.56
C HIS A 272 -1.78 -8.60 9.72
N ALA A 273 -1.05 -8.39 8.62
CA ALA A 273 0.37 -8.10 8.65
C ALA A 273 0.67 -6.80 9.40
N LEU A 274 -0.09 -5.75 9.11
CA LEU A 274 0.02 -4.45 9.77
C LEU A 274 -0.34 -4.56 11.25
N ASP A 275 -1.47 -5.18 11.60
CA ASP A 275 -1.89 -5.36 12.99
C ASP A 275 -0.82 -6.11 13.82
N SER A 276 -0.22 -7.14 13.24
CA SER A 276 0.87 -7.90 13.89
C SER A 276 2.10 -7.02 14.17
N GLN A 277 2.44 -6.10 13.26
CA GLN A 277 3.53 -5.14 13.46
C GLN A 277 3.18 -4.12 14.54
N TYR A 278 1.95 -3.58 14.54
CA TYR A 278 1.49 -2.63 15.55
C TYR A 278 1.57 -3.22 16.97
N VAL A 279 1.07 -4.44 17.16
CA VAL A 279 1.10 -5.13 18.45
C VAL A 279 2.54 -5.41 18.90
N SER A 280 3.44 -5.81 18.00
CA SER A 280 4.84 -6.10 18.34
C SER A 280 5.62 -4.84 18.76
N VAL A 281 5.31 -3.68 18.16
CA VAL A 281 5.91 -2.39 18.54
C VAL A 281 5.42 -1.92 19.91
N HIS A 282 4.12 -2.06 20.21
CA HIS A 282 3.55 -1.58 21.48
C HIS A 282 3.92 -2.45 22.68
N ILE A 283 4.16 -3.76 22.49
CA ILE A 283 4.60 -4.64 23.58
C ILE A 283 6.07 -4.40 23.96
N LYS A 284 6.90 -3.89 23.04
CA LYS A 284 8.33 -3.62 23.33
C LYS A 284 8.59 -2.27 24.00
N VAL A 285 7.57 -1.42 24.13
CA VAL A 285 7.67 -0.07 24.70
C VAL A 285 7.17 -0.03 26.16
N ASN A 286 6.68 -1.15 26.69
CA ASN A 286 6.38 -1.37 28.12
C ASN A 286 7.33 -2.40 28.73
#